data_AF-A0A7X6V7G4-F1
#
_entry.id   AF-A0A7X6V7G4-F1
#
_cell.length_a   1.000
_cell.length_b   1.000
_cell.length_c   1.000
_cell.angle_alpha   90.00
_cell.angle_beta   90.00
_cell.angle_gamma   90.00
#
_symmetry.space_group_name_H-M   'P 1'
#
loop_
_entity.id
_entity.type
_entity.pdbx_description
1 polymer ?
#
loop_
_entity_poly.entity_id
_entity_poly.type
_entity_poly.pdbx_seq_one_letter_code
_entity_poly.pdbx_strand_id
1 'polypeptide(L)'
;NVGAAGIVITNNLKEWQHNKFIGDSLHIGSGGVTVYGDNPNTFVTFECPVVLTDAQTWHNPKLRQMDVSGTVTASGVVSSEAGKDTPVTFSGFNRIDPSLKGMSVERPAFAFKNDNTYTGDTIINSGGVLYLLFSNDFPGSKIDPESDLILSGGGLAITGKAQVFTQSVSRLVIKAGENFIGGKNADAVFDCGEIVREGIGGTMTFPVSWAGGTTAYADNTNTDGILGGWALLNDGAFAAMNISTRMVGQVSTAQRWNTDSWGNNQHVVVMGGGVRTAGDVSPNSVRYQAGQPAFTNDFADAVLTIKSGGLAVNNTAPCKLENGVLRSGFETGELFVFTAGLFEISSKIEDNGDTPFTLVKAQSGTLVLSGELAFTGDIYLNGGKLVLTGDGAEIESEIHQSGGTTLALSNGANLKCNGDGRVLGGNLELGSGSKLNMEICGKTSGGDLIVPLTLPNRFGTFNVTADMENPVELILDVAPGADIKRGNYPLIRWTDATTVSGLDVDLFAFDVHNTIQGEIVAVENGIDFVVTSVARGALITVR
;
A
#
# COMPACT_ATOMS: atom_id res chain seq x y z
N ASN A 1 -7.21 -22.89 26.62
CA ASN A 1 -6.39 -21.70 26.95
C ASN A 1 -5.11 -21.75 26.13
N VAL A 2 -4.85 -20.68 25.38
CA VAL A 2 -3.64 -20.44 24.60
C VAL A 2 -3.01 -19.16 25.14
N GLY A 3 -1.77 -19.23 25.60
CA GLY A 3 -1.06 -18.08 26.19
C GLY A 3 -0.35 -17.21 25.14
N ALA A 4 0.75 -16.57 25.55
CA ALA A 4 1.54 -15.65 24.73
C ALA A 4 2.12 -16.24 23.42
N ALA A 5 2.20 -17.57 23.30
CA ALA A 5 2.66 -18.23 22.08
C ALA A 5 1.63 -18.17 20.93
N GLY A 6 0.36 -17.90 21.23
CA GLY A 6 -0.70 -17.83 20.24
C GLY A 6 -0.99 -19.17 19.55
N ILE A 7 -1.78 -19.10 18.48
CA ILE A 7 -2.12 -20.22 17.61
C ILE A 7 -1.38 -20.05 16.31
N VAL A 8 -0.54 -21.02 15.95
CA VAL A 8 0.19 -21.03 14.69
C VAL A 8 -0.30 -22.19 13.81
N ILE A 9 -0.77 -21.88 12.61
CA ILE A 9 -1.28 -22.87 11.65
C ILE A 9 -0.40 -22.84 10.41
N THR A 10 0.34 -23.92 10.17
CA THR A 10 1.18 -24.11 8.98
C THR A 10 0.57 -25.17 8.06
N ASN A 11 0.54 -24.91 6.76
CA ASN A 11 0.14 -25.92 5.76
C ASN A 11 1.16 -25.96 4.62
N ASN A 12 1.82 -27.11 4.50
CA ASN A 12 2.81 -27.39 3.45
C ASN A 12 2.25 -28.33 2.36
N LEU A 13 0.97 -28.73 2.46
CA LEU A 13 0.31 -29.61 1.49
C LEU A 13 -0.43 -28.76 0.46
N LYS A 14 -0.60 -29.25 -0.78
CA LYS A 14 -1.34 -28.57 -1.88
C LYS A 14 -2.87 -28.72 -1.78
N GLU A 15 -3.40 -29.30 -0.70
CA GLU A 15 -4.81 -29.64 -0.54
C GLU A 15 -5.59 -28.59 0.28
N TRP A 16 -6.92 -28.62 0.18
CA TRP A 16 -7.81 -27.79 1.00
C TRP A 16 -7.76 -28.26 2.45
N GLN A 17 -7.43 -27.36 3.37
CA GLN A 17 -7.43 -27.64 4.80
C GLN A 17 -8.43 -26.75 5.52
N HIS A 18 -9.36 -27.38 6.24
CA HIS A 18 -10.31 -26.69 7.12
C HIS A 18 -9.97 -27.01 8.57
N ASN A 19 -9.33 -26.07 9.25
CA ASN A 19 -9.02 -26.15 10.67
C ASN A 19 -10.19 -25.59 11.45
N LYS A 20 -10.86 -26.44 12.25
CA LYS A 20 -12.01 -26.04 13.06
C LYS A 20 -11.70 -26.16 14.53
N PHE A 21 -11.97 -25.09 15.28
CA PHE A 21 -11.94 -25.08 16.73
C PHE A 21 -13.38 -25.15 17.24
N ILE A 22 -13.68 -26.22 17.98
CA ILE A 22 -14.99 -26.52 18.56
C ILE A 22 -14.85 -26.72 20.08
N GLY A 23 -15.96 -26.65 20.81
CA GLY A 23 -16.00 -26.80 22.27
C GLY A 23 -16.67 -25.62 22.97
N ASP A 24 -16.55 -25.57 24.30
CA ASP A 24 -17.27 -24.59 25.13
C ASP A 24 -16.72 -23.17 24.98
N SER A 25 -15.39 -23.01 25.01
CA SER A 25 -14.73 -21.71 24.83
C SER A 25 -13.23 -21.88 24.55
N LEU A 26 -12.66 -20.97 23.76
CA LEU A 26 -11.23 -20.86 23.48
C LEU A 26 -10.70 -19.52 23.98
N HIS A 27 -9.87 -19.55 25.02
CA HIS A 27 -9.19 -18.36 25.53
C HIS A 27 -7.87 -18.17 24.80
N ILE A 28 -7.64 -16.99 24.21
CA ILE A 28 -6.44 -16.63 23.46
C ILE A 28 -5.77 -15.40 24.10
N GLY A 29 -4.50 -15.53 24.45
CA GLY A 29 -3.65 -14.46 24.98
C GLY A 29 -2.95 -13.65 23.89
N SER A 30 -1.91 -12.93 24.29
CA SER A 30 -1.25 -11.91 23.45
C SER A 30 -0.67 -12.41 22.12
N GLY A 31 -0.37 -13.71 22.00
CA GLY A 31 0.20 -14.28 20.78
C GLY A 31 -0.78 -14.38 19.61
N GLY A 32 -2.09 -14.26 19.86
CA GLY A 32 -3.11 -14.20 18.82
C GLY A 32 -3.16 -15.41 17.89
N VAL A 33 -3.38 -15.17 16.59
CA VAL A 33 -3.57 -16.20 15.57
C VAL A 33 -2.71 -15.89 14.35
N THR A 34 -1.86 -16.82 13.94
CA THR A 34 -1.00 -16.66 12.77
C THR A 34 -1.15 -17.85 11.83
N VAL A 35 -1.41 -17.57 10.56
CA VAL A 35 -1.54 -18.61 9.51
C VAL A 35 -0.35 -18.54 8.56
N TYR A 36 0.54 -19.54 8.57
CA TYR A 36 1.71 -19.64 7.69
C TYR A 36 1.51 -20.66 6.54
N GLY A 37 2.26 -20.48 5.45
CA GLY A 37 2.39 -21.44 4.33
C GLY A 37 1.80 -20.96 3.01
N ASP A 38 2.39 -21.40 1.89
CA ASP A 38 2.13 -20.87 0.54
C ASP A 38 0.81 -21.32 -0.10
N ASN A 39 0.03 -22.17 0.58
CA ASN A 39 -1.23 -22.68 0.04
C ASN A 39 -2.42 -21.76 0.40
N PRO A 40 -3.10 -21.14 -0.59
CA PRO A 40 -4.28 -20.27 -0.38
C PRO A 40 -5.51 -21.02 0.14
N ASN A 41 -5.51 -22.36 0.14
CA ASN A 41 -6.65 -23.19 0.56
C ASN A 41 -6.61 -23.58 2.05
N THR A 42 -6.02 -22.75 2.91
CA THR A 42 -5.96 -23.00 4.36
C THR A 42 -7.00 -22.14 5.08
N PHE A 43 -7.98 -22.79 5.70
CA PHE A 43 -9.08 -22.14 6.42
C PHE A 43 -8.95 -22.38 7.91
N VAL A 44 -9.29 -21.36 8.69
CA VAL A 44 -9.32 -21.40 10.15
C VAL A 44 -10.70 -20.90 10.58
N THR A 45 -11.46 -21.76 11.24
CA THR A 45 -12.78 -21.41 11.75
C THR A 45 -12.84 -21.67 13.25
N PHE A 46 -13.15 -20.62 14.01
CA PHE A 46 -13.52 -20.74 15.42
C PHE A 46 -15.03 -20.86 15.51
N GLU A 47 -15.55 -22.08 15.68
CA GLU A 47 -16.98 -22.34 15.89
C GLU A 47 -17.37 -22.24 17.38
N CYS A 48 -16.40 -22.41 18.28
CA CYS A 48 -16.56 -22.11 19.70
C CYS A 48 -16.44 -20.60 20.00
N PRO A 49 -17.03 -20.12 21.11
CA PRO A 49 -16.74 -18.80 21.66
C PRO A 49 -15.24 -18.55 21.83
N VAL A 50 -14.78 -17.35 21.48
CA VAL A 50 -13.39 -16.91 21.63
C VAL A 50 -13.33 -15.84 22.73
N VAL A 51 -12.50 -16.07 23.74
CA VAL A 51 -12.26 -15.12 24.83
C VAL A 51 -10.87 -14.54 24.67
N LEU A 52 -10.80 -13.24 24.40
CA LEU A 52 -9.57 -12.48 24.29
C LEU A 52 -9.10 -12.14 25.71
N THR A 53 -7.94 -12.65 26.09
CA THR A 53 -7.40 -12.45 27.45
C THR A 53 -6.40 -11.29 27.51
N ASP A 54 -5.83 -10.89 26.38
CA ASP A 54 -4.92 -9.75 26.25
C ASP A 54 -5.06 -9.14 24.84
N ALA A 55 -4.50 -7.94 24.64
CA ALA A 55 -4.31 -7.34 23.33
C ALA A 55 -3.50 -8.28 22.42
N GLN A 56 -3.94 -8.47 21.18
CA GLN A 56 -3.36 -9.50 20.31
C GLN A 56 -3.44 -9.16 18.81
N THR A 57 -2.59 -9.83 18.03
CA THR A 57 -2.56 -9.71 16.57
C THR A 57 -2.99 -11.00 15.90
N TRP A 58 -3.90 -10.88 14.95
CA TRP A 58 -4.27 -11.93 14.02
C TRP A 58 -3.59 -11.63 12.69
N HIS A 59 -2.66 -12.50 12.31
CA HIS A 59 -1.83 -12.34 11.12
C HIS A 59 -2.20 -13.37 10.07
N ASN A 60 -2.56 -12.88 8.89
CA ASN A 60 -2.83 -13.69 7.72
C ASN A 60 -2.04 -13.11 6.54
N PRO A 61 -0.95 -13.74 6.10
CA PRO A 61 -0.25 -13.36 4.88
C PRO A 61 -1.00 -13.78 3.61
N LYS A 62 -2.01 -14.65 3.70
CA LYS A 62 -2.52 -15.39 2.55
C LYS A 62 -3.59 -14.65 1.78
N LEU A 63 -3.41 -14.61 0.47
CA LEU A 63 -4.38 -14.15 -0.50
C LEU A 63 -5.49 -15.19 -0.68
N ARG A 64 -6.73 -14.71 -0.68
CA ARG A 64 -7.88 -15.49 -1.14
C ARG A 64 -8.82 -14.59 -1.93
N GLN A 65 -9.33 -15.10 -3.04
CA GLN A 65 -10.47 -14.48 -3.72
C GLN A 65 -11.57 -14.25 -2.69
N MET A 66 -11.97 -12.98 -2.55
CA MET A 66 -12.75 -12.49 -1.43
C MET A 66 -14.23 -12.91 -1.51
N ASP A 67 -14.54 -14.13 -1.09
CA ASP A 67 -15.93 -14.54 -0.87
C ASP A 67 -16.50 -13.80 0.36
N VAL A 68 -17.80 -13.91 0.65
CA VAL A 68 -18.39 -13.55 1.98
C VAL A 68 -17.84 -14.39 3.15
N SER A 69 -16.73 -15.11 2.97
CA SER A 69 -16.11 -15.97 3.98
C SER A 69 -14.62 -15.63 4.09
N GLY A 70 -14.17 -15.26 5.29
CA GLY A 70 -12.77 -14.97 5.57
C GLY A 70 -11.92 -16.25 5.66
N THR A 71 -10.61 -16.10 5.49
CA THR A 71 -9.63 -17.19 5.68
C THR A 71 -9.53 -17.57 7.15
N VAL A 72 -9.55 -16.58 8.04
CA VAL A 72 -9.70 -16.75 9.48
C VAL A 72 -11.07 -16.22 9.89
N THR A 73 -11.97 -17.13 10.28
CA THR A 73 -13.36 -16.80 10.59
C THR A 73 -13.69 -17.12 12.05
N ALA A 74 -14.12 -16.12 12.81
CA ALA A 74 -14.80 -16.33 14.09
C ALA A 74 -16.31 -16.46 13.86
N SER A 75 -16.80 -17.69 13.94
CA SER A 75 -18.23 -18.03 13.90
C SER A 75 -18.84 -18.16 15.29
N GLY A 76 -18.03 -18.39 16.33
CA GLY A 76 -18.41 -18.17 17.72
C GLY A 76 -18.34 -16.69 18.09
N VAL A 77 -18.98 -16.33 19.21
CA VAL A 77 -18.91 -14.97 19.77
C VAL A 77 -17.48 -14.68 20.21
N VAL A 78 -16.93 -13.55 19.79
CA VAL A 78 -15.68 -12.99 20.31
C VAL A 78 -16.01 -12.06 21.47
N SER A 79 -15.34 -12.26 22.59
CA SER A 79 -15.55 -11.52 23.85
C SER A 79 -14.22 -11.23 24.52
N SER A 80 -14.17 -10.22 25.38
CA SER A 80 -13.01 -9.96 26.25
C SER A 80 -13.17 -10.70 27.56
N GLU A 81 -12.06 -11.05 28.19
CA GLU A 81 -12.07 -11.39 29.60
C GLU A 81 -12.62 -10.22 30.42
N ALA A 82 -13.46 -10.52 31.42
CA ALA A 82 -14.22 -9.50 32.12
C ALA A 82 -13.33 -8.40 32.72
N GLY A 83 -13.66 -7.14 32.41
CA GLY A 83 -12.94 -5.97 32.91
C GLY A 83 -11.62 -5.67 32.19
N LYS A 84 -11.32 -6.36 31.09
CA LYS A 84 -10.16 -6.06 30.24
C LYS A 84 -10.57 -5.38 28.95
N ASP A 85 -9.88 -4.28 28.66
CA ASP A 85 -9.80 -3.71 27.32
C ASP A 85 -8.76 -4.52 26.51
N THR A 86 -9.19 -5.15 25.42
CA THR A 86 -8.37 -6.07 24.63
C THR A 86 -8.40 -5.71 23.14
N PRO A 87 -7.59 -4.72 22.72
CA PRO A 87 -7.46 -4.38 21.31
C PRO A 87 -7.10 -5.58 20.43
N VAL A 88 -7.70 -5.66 19.25
CA VAL A 88 -7.44 -6.71 18.26
C VAL A 88 -6.89 -6.09 17.00
N THR A 89 -5.69 -6.54 16.61
CA THR A 89 -5.05 -6.14 15.36
C THR A 89 -5.21 -7.22 14.30
N PHE A 90 -5.65 -6.83 13.11
CA PHE A 90 -5.69 -7.66 11.91
C PHE A 90 -4.61 -7.20 10.95
N SER A 91 -3.71 -8.11 10.58
CA SER A 91 -2.57 -7.79 9.70
C SER A 91 -2.48 -8.73 8.51
N GLY A 92 -2.25 -8.14 7.34
CA GLY A 92 -2.06 -8.82 6.06
C GLY A 92 -0.59 -8.99 5.65
N PHE A 93 -0.36 -9.16 4.34
CA PHE A 93 0.98 -9.08 3.74
C PHE A 93 1.28 -7.64 3.25
N ASN A 94 2.46 -7.13 3.60
CA ASN A 94 2.98 -5.85 3.12
C ASN A 94 3.38 -5.85 1.62
N ARG A 95 2.98 -6.83 0.80
CA ARG A 95 3.40 -6.96 -0.63
C ARG A 95 2.22 -6.94 -1.62
N ILE A 96 1.00 -6.81 -1.11
CA ILE A 96 -0.22 -6.79 -1.93
C ILE A 96 -0.64 -5.35 -2.14
N ASP A 97 -1.03 -5.00 -3.38
CA ASP A 97 -1.43 -3.66 -3.77
C ASP A 97 -2.65 -3.19 -2.94
N PRO A 98 -2.48 -2.26 -1.98
CA PRO A 98 -3.57 -1.78 -1.15
C PRO A 98 -4.55 -0.92 -1.94
N SER A 99 -4.27 -0.60 -3.21
CA SER A 99 -5.21 0.08 -4.11
C SER A 99 -6.24 -0.84 -4.76
N LEU A 100 -6.09 -2.16 -4.63
CA LEU A 100 -7.09 -3.14 -5.07
C LEU A 100 -8.24 -3.17 -4.05
N LYS A 101 -9.32 -2.44 -4.35
CA LYS A 101 -10.46 -2.23 -3.45
C LYS A 101 -11.55 -3.29 -3.61
N GLY A 102 -12.29 -3.55 -2.53
CA GLY A 102 -13.55 -4.30 -2.55
C GLY A 102 -13.40 -5.83 -2.52
N MET A 103 -14.53 -6.52 -2.35
CA MET A 103 -14.58 -7.98 -2.10
C MET A 103 -14.33 -8.86 -3.33
N SER A 104 -13.93 -8.34 -4.49
CA SER A 104 -13.70 -9.19 -5.69
C SER A 104 -12.24 -9.51 -5.95
N VAL A 105 -11.33 -8.88 -5.18
CA VAL A 105 -9.89 -9.04 -5.34
C VAL A 105 -9.38 -10.12 -4.38
N GLU A 106 -8.15 -10.57 -4.54
CA GLU A 106 -7.53 -11.43 -3.55
C GLU A 106 -6.89 -10.57 -2.47
N ARG A 107 -7.25 -10.78 -1.20
CA ARG A 107 -6.60 -10.13 -0.05
C ARG A 107 -6.60 -11.04 1.18
N PRO A 108 -5.77 -10.74 2.21
CA PRO A 108 -5.85 -11.44 3.47
C PRO A 108 -7.10 -11.05 4.23
N ALA A 109 -7.95 -12.04 4.44
CA ALA A 109 -9.30 -11.85 4.93
C ALA A 109 -9.51 -12.48 6.30
N PHE A 110 -10.05 -11.69 7.22
CA PHE A 110 -10.57 -12.09 8.52
C PHE A 110 -12.08 -11.92 8.53
N ALA A 111 -12.83 -12.70 9.29
CA ALA A 111 -14.29 -12.54 9.33
C ALA A 111 -14.88 -12.74 10.72
N PHE A 112 -15.79 -11.86 11.09
CA PHE A 112 -16.66 -11.95 12.26
C PHE A 112 -18.11 -12.16 11.82
N LYS A 113 -18.77 -13.17 12.39
CA LYS A 113 -20.13 -13.56 11.99
C LYS A 113 -21.19 -13.25 13.05
N ASN A 114 -20.90 -13.51 14.32
CA ASN A 114 -21.86 -13.31 15.40
C ASN A 114 -21.78 -11.89 15.97
N ASP A 115 -22.76 -11.54 16.80
CA ASP A 115 -22.70 -10.32 17.62
C ASP A 115 -21.61 -10.50 18.67
N ASN A 116 -20.56 -9.68 18.57
CA ASN A 116 -19.39 -9.77 19.43
C ASN A 116 -19.52 -8.79 20.61
N THR A 117 -18.79 -9.08 21.69
CA THR A 117 -18.87 -8.35 22.97
C THR A 117 -17.49 -8.07 23.55
N TYR A 118 -16.44 -8.16 22.74
CA TYR A 118 -15.13 -7.71 23.19
C TYR A 118 -15.12 -6.19 23.31
N THR A 119 -14.30 -5.69 24.22
CA THR A 119 -14.02 -4.27 24.37
C THR A 119 -12.61 -3.97 23.88
N GLY A 120 -12.44 -2.86 23.20
CA GLY A 120 -11.16 -2.34 22.76
C GLY A 120 -11.04 -2.07 21.27
N ASP A 121 -10.00 -1.30 20.93
CA ASP A 121 -9.76 -0.84 19.58
C ASP A 121 -9.65 -2.00 18.58
N THR A 122 -10.23 -1.78 17.41
CA THR A 122 -10.05 -2.67 16.27
C THR A 122 -9.06 -2.03 15.31
N ILE A 123 -7.93 -2.71 15.08
CA ILE A 123 -6.83 -2.19 14.28
C ILE A 123 -6.70 -3.04 13.01
N ILE A 124 -6.64 -2.43 11.83
CA ILE A 124 -6.47 -3.13 10.55
C ILE A 124 -5.31 -2.53 9.75
N ASN A 125 -4.26 -3.31 9.56
CA ASN A 125 -2.99 -2.84 9.01
C ASN A 125 -2.51 -3.71 7.83
N SER A 126 -1.55 -3.20 7.06
CA SER A 126 -0.70 -4.02 6.17
C SER A 126 -1.47 -4.87 5.15
N GLY A 127 -2.44 -4.28 4.47
CA GLY A 127 -3.27 -4.93 3.43
C GLY A 127 -4.39 -5.81 3.98
N GLY A 128 -4.49 -5.99 5.30
CA GLY A 128 -5.53 -6.80 5.93
C GLY A 128 -6.94 -6.28 5.65
N VAL A 129 -7.90 -7.21 5.55
CA VAL A 129 -9.33 -6.89 5.42
C VAL A 129 -10.14 -7.65 6.47
N LEU A 130 -10.90 -6.92 7.27
CA LEU A 130 -11.86 -7.49 8.20
C LEU A 130 -13.26 -7.48 7.59
N TYR A 131 -13.88 -8.64 7.54
CA TYR A 131 -15.25 -8.84 7.10
C TYR A 131 -16.19 -8.86 8.30
N LEU A 132 -17.18 -7.99 8.27
CA LEU A 132 -18.29 -8.00 9.20
C LEU A 132 -19.48 -8.66 8.49
N LEU A 133 -19.78 -9.91 8.85
CA LEU A 133 -20.77 -10.73 8.17
C LEU A 133 -22.11 -10.69 8.90
N PHE A 134 -22.94 -9.71 8.60
CA PHE A 134 -24.26 -9.55 9.21
C PHE A 134 -25.26 -10.59 8.68
N SER A 135 -26.10 -11.11 9.58
CA SER A 135 -27.27 -11.94 9.22
C SER A 135 -28.49 -11.47 10.01
N ASN A 136 -29.69 -11.90 9.60
CA ASN A 136 -30.90 -11.59 10.37
C ASN A 136 -30.86 -12.22 11.78
N ASP A 137 -30.10 -13.31 11.97
CA ASP A 137 -29.91 -13.97 13.27
C ASP A 137 -28.92 -13.22 14.17
N PHE A 138 -28.00 -12.46 13.56
CA PHE A 138 -26.95 -11.69 14.23
C PHE A 138 -26.86 -10.30 13.58
N PRO A 139 -27.81 -9.39 13.88
CA PRO A 139 -27.83 -8.06 13.29
C PRO A 139 -27.01 -7.02 14.07
N GLY A 140 -26.52 -7.36 15.26
CA GLY A 140 -25.78 -6.46 16.13
C GLY A 140 -24.36 -6.16 15.62
N SER A 141 -23.74 -5.12 16.20
CA SER A 141 -22.37 -4.72 15.89
C SER A 141 -21.39 -5.89 16.06
N LYS A 142 -20.44 -5.97 15.15
CA LYS A 142 -19.42 -7.04 15.06
C LYS A 142 -18.09 -6.62 15.66
N ILE A 143 -17.84 -5.32 15.74
CA ILE A 143 -16.70 -4.72 16.44
C ILE A 143 -17.24 -3.78 17.52
N ASP A 144 -16.42 -3.50 18.54
CA ASP A 144 -16.79 -2.72 19.70
C ASP A 144 -17.26 -1.31 19.31
N PRO A 145 -18.54 -0.94 19.57
CA PRO A 145 -19.06 0.37 19.22
C PRO A 145 -18.52 1.52 20.09
N GLU A 146 -17.94 1.22 21.26
CA GLU A 146 -17.41 2.24 22.18
C GLU A 146 -15.91 2.53 21.95
N SER A 147 -15.25 1.74 21.09
CA SER A 147 -13.82 1.86 20.81
C SER A 147 -13.54 2.36 19.40
N ASP A 148 -12.27 2.66 19.11
CA ASP A 148 -11.87 3.17 17.81
C ASP A 148 -11.67 2.04 16.78
N LEU A 149 -11.99 2.35 15.52
CA LEU A 149 -11.52 1.62 14.36
C LEU A 149 -10.30 2.33 13.79
N ILE A 150 -9.14 1.69 13.86
CA ILE A 150 -7.87 2.25 13.41
C ILE A 150 -7.43 1.55 12.13
N LEU A 151 -7.24 2.31 11.05
CA LEU A 151 -6.81 1.79 9.75
C LEU A 151 -5.41 2.30 9.38
N SER A 152 -4.53 1.38 9.00
CA SER A 152 -3.14 1.66 8.58
C SER A 152 -2.73 0.81 7.37
N GLY A 153 -3.35 1.08 6.22
CA GLY A 153 -3.13 0.40 4.96
C GLY A 153 -3.99 -0.85 4.77
N GLY A 154 -5.20 -0.87 5.34
CA GLY A 154 -6.13 -2.00 5.31
C GLY A 154 -7.58 -1.55 5.13
N GLY A 155 -8.54 -2.46 5.35
CA GLY A 155 -9.93 -2.03 5.25
C GLY A 155 -10.96 -2.90 5.94
N LEU A 156 -12.14 -2.32 6.10
CA LEU A 156 -13.33 -2.98 6.64
C LEU A 156 -14.31 -3.27 5.50
N ALA A 157 -14.82 -4.49 5.46
CA ALA A 157 -15.86 -4.91 4.53
C ALA A 157 -17.13 -5.27 5.31
N ILE A 158 -18.16 -4.44 5.19
CA ILE A 158 -19.44 -4.60 5.88
C ILE A 158 -20.43 -5.30 4.95
N THR A 159 -20.70 -6.58 5.18
CA THR A 159 -21.41 -7.44 4.23
C THR A 159 -22.31 -8.44 4.94
N GLY A 160 -22.88 -9.38 4.19
CA GLY A 160 -23.70 -10.46 4.73
C GLY A 160 -25.08 -10.55 4.08
N LYS A 161 -26.02 -11.19 4.77
CA LYS A 161 -27.39 -11.45 4.25
C LYS A 161 -28.48 -10.74 5.06
N ALA A 162 -28.11 -9.96 6.07
CA ALA A 162 -29.06 -9.16 6.82
C ALA A 162 -29.69 -8.09 5.93
N GLN A 163 -30.98 -7.80 6.16
CA GLN A 163 -31.68 -6.76 5.40
C GLN A 163 -31.25 -5.36 5.83
N VAL A 164 -31.17 -5.07 7.14
CA VAL A 164 -30.76 -3.76 7.68
C VAL A 164 -29.85 -3.99 8.87
N PHE A 165 -28.75 -3.25 8.94
CA PHE A 165 -27.82 -3.32 10.07
C PHE A 165 -26.94 -2.08 10.16
N THR A 166 -26.48 -1.79 11.37
CA THR A 166 -25.53 -0.72 11.66
C THR A 166 -24.31 -1.29 12.35
N GLN A 167 -23.13 -0.98 11.81
CA GLN A 167 -21.89 -1.07 12.57
C GLN A 167 -21.55 0.33 13.09
N SER A 168 -21.45 0.47 14.41
CA SER A 168 -21.01 1.71 15.06
C SER A 168 -19.58 1.59 15.58
N VAL A 169 -18.84 2.69 15.67
CA VAL A 169 -17.55 2.82 16.37
C VAL A 169 -17.42 4.22 16.98
N SER A 170 -16.57 4.40 17.99
CA SER A 170 -16.34 5.71 18.61
C SER A 170 -15.71 6.69 17.62
N ARG A 171 -14.55 6.33 17.06
CA ARG A 171 -13.90 7.09 15.99
C ARG A 171 -13.39 6.17 14.90
N LEU A 172 -13.28 6.73 13.70
CA LEU A 172 -12.51 6.13 12.61
C LEU A 172 -11.17 6.87 12.50
N VAL A 173 -10.06 6.18 12.76
CA VAL A 173 -8.72 6.77 12.77
C VAL A 173 -7.91 6.27 11.57
N ILE A 174 -7.38 7.19 10.77
CA ILE A 174 -6.50 6.91 9.62
C ILE A 174 -5.06 7.20 10.01
N LYS A 175 -4.21 6.16 10.03
CA LYS A 175 -2.80 6.24 10.44
C LYS A 175 -1.81 6.23 9.29
N ALA A 176 -1.99 5.39 8.27
CA ALA A 176 -1.09 5.33 7.11
C ALA A 176 -1.74 4.54 5.96
N GLY A 177 -1.09 4.57 4.79
CA GLY A 177 -1.43 3.72 3.64
C GLY A 177 -2.81 3.96 3.05
N GLU A 178 -3.16 3.27 1.96
CA GLU A 178 -4.49 3.35 1.38
C GLU A 178 -5.49 2.53 2.19
N ASN A 179 -6.54 3.18 2.70
CA ASN A 179 -7.57 2.56 3.53
C ASN A 179 -8.94 2.53 2.84
N PHE A 180 -9.80 1.60 3.25
CA PHE A 180 -11.19 1.61 2.79
C PHE A 180 -12.20 1.10 3.82
N ILE A 181 -13.43 1.58 3.70
CA ILE A 181 -14.62 0.99 4.31
C ILE A 181 -15.68 0.86 3.23
N GLY A 182 -16.04 -0.37 2.88
CA GLY A 182 -17.06 -0.66 1.86
C GLY A 182 -18.01 -1.76 2.30
N GLY A 183 -19.10 -1.94 1.56
CA GLY A 183 -20.02 -3.05 1.82
C GLY A 183 -20.55 -3.73 0.57
N LYS A 184 -21.62 -4.52 0.71
CA LYS A 184 -22.32 -5.18 -0.42
C LYS A 184 -23.85 -5.13 -0.32
N ASN A 185 -24.39 -4.57 0.77
CA ASN A 185 -25.83 -4.53 1.03
C ASN A 185 -26.36 -3.10 0.93
N ALA A 186 -27.57 -2.98 0.39
CA ALA A 186 -28.23 -1.71 0.10
C ALA A 186 -28.50 -0.85 1.34
N ASP A 187 -28.70 -1.50 2.49
CA ASP A 187 -29.08 -0.83 3.74
C ASP A 187 -28.02 -1.02 4.83
N ALA A 188 -26.76 -1.25 4.43
CA ALA A 188 -25.63 -1.29 5.35
C ALA A 188 -25.33 0.14 5.86
N VAL A 189 -25.30 0.32 7.17
CA VAL A 189 -24.87 1.58 7.79
C VAL A 189 -23.53 1.39 8.48
N PHE A 190 -22.58 2.26 8.18
CA PHE A 190 -21.41 2.50 9.00
C PHE A 190 -21.60 3.82 9.73
N ASP A 191 -21.55 3.78 11.05
CA ASP A 191 -21.74 4.94 11.91
C ASP A 191 -20.49 5.13 12.76
N CYS A 192 -19.96 6.33 12.79
CA CYS A 192 -18.81 6.65 13.64
C CYS A 192 -19.01 8.04 14.23
N GLY A 193 -18.43 8.31 15.40
CA GLY A 193 -18.38 9.67 15.94
C GLY A 193 -17.55 10.55 15.02
N GLU A 194 -16.23 10.60 15.19
CA GLU A 194 -15.36 11.40 14.33
C GLU A 194 -14.47 10.54 13.42
N ILE A 195 -14.30 10.98 12.17
CA ILE A 195 -13.23 10.50 11.29
C ILE A 195 -12.00 11.39 11.47
N VAL A 196 -10.94 10.83 12.03
CA VAL A 196 -9.69 11.54 12.33
C VAL A 196 -8.57 10.98 11.47
N ARG A 197 -7.80 11.86 10.84
CA ARG A 197 -6.56 11.49 10.17
C ARG A 197 -5.38 11.92 11.05
N GLU A 198 -4.65 10.95 11.60
CA GLU A 198 -3.55 11.20 12.54
C GLU A 198 -2.17 10.99 11.93
N GLY A 199 -2.07 10.36 10.74
CA GLY A 199 -0.78 10.17 10.08
C GLY A 199 -0.67 10.81 8.69
N ILE A 200 0.52 11.31 8.40
CA ILE A 200 0.94 11.78 7.07
C ILE A 200 0.94 10.58 6.10
N GLY A 201 0.70 10.84 4.82
CA GLY A 201 0.55 9.79 3.82
C GLY A 201 -0.83 9.13 3.78
N GLY A 202 -1.46 8.81 4.93
CA GLY A 202 -2.84 8.31 5.14
C GLY A 202 -3.69 8.01 3.89
N THR A 203 -4.89 8.53 3.70
CA THR A 203 -5.84 8.25 2.59
C THR A 203 -6.90 7.21 2.90
N MET A 204 -8.11 7.54 2.46
CA MET A 204 -9.33 6.82 2.73
C MET A 204 -10.21 6.79 1.49
N THR A 205 -10.75 5.63 1.16
CA THR A 205 -11.79 5.48 0.16
C THR A 205 -13.03 4.85 0.76
N PHE A 206 -14.17 5.46 0.48
CA PHE A 206 -15.49 4.90 0.70
C PHE A 206 -16.04 4.46 -0.67
N PRO A 207 -15.79 3.21 -1.12
CA PRO A 207 -16.22 2.74 -2.43
C PRO A 207 -17.74 2.70 -2.56
N VAL A 208 -18.25 2.83 -3.80
CA VAL A 208 -19.64 2.48 -4.10
C VAL A 208 -19.75 0.97 -3.98
N SER A 209 -20.56 0.47 -3.04
CA SER A 209 -20.96 -0.92 -3.11
C SER A 209 -22.12 -1.09 -4.08
N TRP A 210 -21.88 -1.91 -5.10
CA TRP A 210 -22.85 -2.44 -6.04
C TRP A 210 -24.19 -2.81 -5.37
N ALA A 211 -25.28 -2.40 -6.02
CA ALA A 211 -26.68 -2.63 -5.61
C ALA A 211 -27.05 -2.14 -4.20
N GLY A 212 -26.84 -0.84 -3.95
CA GLY A 212 -27.61 -0.07 -2.97
C GLY A 212 -26.81 0.74 -1.94
N GLY A 213 -25.49 0.57 -1.86
CA GLY A 213 -24.58 1.50 -1.16
C GLY A 213 -24.56 1.41 0.38
N THR A 214 -23.40 1.13 0.97
CA THR A 214 -23.16 1.44 2.40
C THR A 214 -23.28 2.94 2.62
N THR A 215 -24.12 3.35 3.57
CA THR A 215 -24.19 4.75 3.99
C THR A 215 -23.29 4.95 5.20
N ALA A 216 -22.29 5.82 5.06
CA ALA A 216 -21.42 6.22 6.17
C ALA A 216 -21.95 7.50 6.83
N TYR A 217 -21.99 7.52 8.17
CA TYR A 217 -22.29 8.68 8.99
C TYR A 217 -21.10 9.05 9.87
N ALA A 218 -20.89 10.36 10.06
CA ALA A 218 -19.87 10.91 10.93
C ALA A 218 -20.17 12.35 11.37
N ASP A 219 -19.72 12.71 12.57
CA ASP A 219 -19.84 14.05 13.16
C ASP A 219 -18.72 15.01 12.74
N ASN A 220 -18.17 14.82 11.54
CA ASN A 220 -17.13 15.69 11.00
C ASN A 220 -17.70 16.98 10.39
N THR A 221 -16.99 18.08 10.61
CA THR A 221 -17.15 19.31 9.82
C THR A 221 -16.29 19.26 8.58
N ASN A 222 -16.83 19.75 7.45
CA ASN A 222 -16.04 19.90 6.23
C ASN A 222 -15.05 21.07 6.34
N THR A 223 -13.84 20.86 5.83
CA THR A 223 -12.88 21.92 5.49
C THR A 223 -13.09 22.30 4.02
N ASP A 224 -13.34 23.58 3.75
CA ASP A 224 -13.52 24.11 2.39
C ASP A 224 -14.64 23.45 1.56
N GLY A 225 -15.52 22.63 2.17
CA GLY A 225 -16.60 21.90 1.48
C GLY A 225 -16.36 20.40 1.29
N ILE A 226 -15.24 19.87 1.80
CA ILE A 226 -14.88 18.45 1.81
C ILE A 226 -14.39 17.99 3.19
N LEU A 227 -14.34 16.68 3.42
CA LEU A 227 -13.71 16.12 4.62
C LEU A 227 -12.19 16.37 4.63
N GLY A 228 -11.58 16.30 3.44
CA GLY A 228 -10.19 16.63 3.20
C GLY A 228 -9.71 16.03 1.88
N GLY A 229 -8.56 16.49 1.39
CA GLY A 229 -7.93 15.97 0.18
C GLY A 229 -7.59 14.48 0.22
N TRP A 230 -7.50 13.90 1.41
CA TRP A 230 -7.16 12.50 1.63
C TRP A 230 -8.35 11.52 1.51
N ALA A 231 -9.59 11.99 1.39
CA ALA A 231 -10.78 11.14 1.40
C ALA A 231 -11.53 11.18 0.07
N LEU A 232 -11.79 10.00 -0.51
CA LEU A 232 -12.67 9.84 -1.67
C LEU A 232 -13.94 9.06 -1.32
N LEU A 233 -15.05 9.48 -1.92
CA LEU A 233 -16.27 8.69 -2.08
C LEU A 233 -16.39 8.22 -3.52
N ASN A 234 -16.89 6.99 -3.71
CA ASN A 234 -17.25 6.43 -5.01
C ASN A 234 -16.10 6.37 -6.03
N ASP A 235 -14.88 6.16 -5.54
CA ASP A 235 -13.66 6.08 -6.34
C ASP A 235 -13.36 7.29 -7.24
N GLY A 236 -13.97 8.45 -6.95
CA GLY A 236 -13.66 9.63 -7.75
C GLY A 236 -14.13 10.98 -7.26
N ALA A 237 -15.08 11.08 -6.34
CA ALA A 237 -15.43 12.36 -5.72
C ALA A 237 -14.69 12.53 -4.40
N PHE A 238 -14.25 13.74 -4.05
CA PHE A 238 -13.82 14.01 -2.68
C PHE A 238 -14.99 13.77 -1.72
N ALA A 239 -14.73 13.10 -0.61
CA ALA A 239 -15.77 12.87 0.40
C ALA A 239 -16.11 14.19 1.10
N ALA A 240 -17.38 14.37 1.43
CA ALA A 240 -17.89 15.51 2.19
C ALA A 240 -19.03 15.03 3.10
N MET A 241 -19.24 15.70 4.21
CA MET A 241 -20.40 15.50 5.08
C MET A 241 -21.53 16.43 4.67
N ASN A 242 -22.75 15.91 4.56
CA ASN A 242 -23.93 16.75 4.38
C ASN A 242 -24.47 17.25 5.74
N ILE A 243 -25.53 18.07 5.71
CA ILE A 243 -26.17 18.62 6.91
C ILE A 243 -26.78 17.58 7.86
N SER A 244 -26.96 16.34 7.40
CA SER A 244 -27.52 15.22 8.17
C SER A 244 -26.43 14.22 8.57
N THR A 245 -25.18 14.69 8.71
CA THR A 245 -24.00 13.88 9.06
C THR A 245 -23.78 12.67 8.16
N ARG A 246 -24.39 12.66 6.97
CA ARG A 246 -24.25 11.59 5.98
C ARG A 246 -23.14 11.94 5.01
N MET A 247 -22.27 10.98 4.75
CA MET A 247 -21.23 11.12 3.76
C MET A 247 -21.82 11.19 2.34
N VAL A 248 -21.34 12.16 1.58
CA VAL A 248 -21.72 12.42 0.20
C VAL A 248 -20.47 12.72 -0.63
N GLY A 249 -20.59 12.52 -1.94
CA GLY A 249 -19.55 12.92 -2.86
C GLY A 249 -19.68 14.41 -3.07
N GLN A 250 -18.58 15.14 -2.92
CA GLN A 250 -18.56 16.56 -3.20
C GLN A 250 -19.08 16.81 -4.62
N VAL A 251 -20.13 17.65 -4.70
CA VAL A 251 -20.72 18.10 -5.95
C VAL A 251 -20.07 19.43 -6.30
N SER A 252 -19.35 19.45 -7.42
CA SER A 252 -18.62 20.61 -7.93
C SER A 252 -19.42 21.91 -7.81
N THR A 253 -18.74 22.99 -7.44
CA THR A 253 -19.27 24.34 -7.61
C THR A 253 -19.09 24.87 -9.03
N ALA A 254 -18.25 24.23 -9.87
CA ALA A 254 -18.06 24.60 -11.27
C ALA A 254 -17.48 23.47 -12.15
N GLN A 255 -18.26 23.00 -13.12
CA GLN A 255 -17.78 22.14 -14.21
C GLN A 255 -17.05 22.98 -15.27
N ARG A 256 -15.81 22.60 -15.60
CA ARG A 256 -14.90 23.38 -16.44
C ARG A 256 -14.40 22.55 -17.63
N TRP A 257 -14.50 23.13 -18.83
CA TRP A 257 -13.97 22.51 -20.05
C TRP A 257 -12.52 22.91 -20.35
N ASN A 258 -12.05 24.03 -19.78
CA ASN A 258 -10.69 24.56 -19.98
C ASN A 258 -10.09 25.06 -18.65
N THR A 259 -8.76 25.13 -18.58
CA THR A 259 -8.00 25.64 -17.41
C THR A 259 -8.20 27.13 -17.15
N ASP A 260 -8.47 27.92 -18.18
CA ASP A 260 -8.74 29.36 -18.07
C ASP A 260 -9.94 29.69 -17.18
N SER A 261 -10.90 28.78 -17.12
CA SER A 261 -12.09 28.98 -16.29
C SER A 261 -11.90 28.58 -14.83
N TRP A 262 -10.74 28.02 -14.45
CA TRP A 262 -10.48 27.63 -13.07
C TRP A 262 -10.31 28.87 -12.20
N GLY A 263 -11.00 28.90 -11.06
CA GLY A 263 -10.97 30.01 -10.10
C GLY A 263 -10.50 29.59 -8.71
N ASN A 264 -10.18 30.61 -7.92
CA ASN A 264 -9.72 30.44 -6.53
C ASN A 264 -10.83 29.93 -5.62
N ASN A 265 -10.47 29.09 -4.63
CA ASN A 265 -11.38 28.52 -3.64
C ASN A 265 -12.56 27.74 -4.25
N GLN A 266 -12.34 27.09 -5.40
CA GLN A 266 -13.35 26.27 -6.09
C GLN A 266 -13.00 24.79 -6.03
N HIS A 267 -14.02 23.94 -6.12
CA HIS A 267 -13.87 22.52 -6.42
C HIS A 267 -14.10 22.31 -7.91
N VAL A 268 -13.01 22.23 -8.66
CA VAL A 268 -13.02 22.15 -10.12
C VAL A 268 -13.34 20.74 -10.57
N VAL A 269 -14.32 20.59 -11.46
CA VAL A 269 -14.50 19.35 -12.22
C VAL A 269 -14.10 19.56 -13.65
N VAL A 270 -13.05 18.86 -14.06
CA VAL A 270 -12.44 18.95 -15.38
C VAL A 270 -13.14 17.99 -16.33
N MET A 271 -13.64 18.56 -17.43
CA MET A 271 -14.34 17.85 -18.51
C MET A 271 -13.57 17.88 -19.82
N GLY A 272 -12.45 18.61 -19.89
CA GLY A 272 -11.68 18.79 -21.10
C GLY A 272 -10.35 19.51 -20.89
N GLY A 273 -9.61 19.63 -21.99
CA GLY A 273 -8.31 20.28 -22.06
C GLY A 273 -8.38 21.77 -22.39
N GLY A 274 -7.28 22.46 -22.17
CA GLY A 274 -7.14 23.88 -22.51
C GLY A 274 -5.80 24.44 -22.05
N VAL A 275 -5.50 25.65 -22.50
CA VAL A 275 -4.32 26.42 -22.10
C VAL A 275 -4.76 27.51 -21.15
N ARG A 276 -3.99 27.73 -20.09
CA ARG A 276 -4.18 28.84 -19.17
C ARG A 276 -3.47 30.08 -19.72
N THR A 277 -4.27 31.08 -20.08
CA THR A 277 -3.89 32.37 -20.64
C THR A 277 -3.97 33.51 -19.60
N ALA A 278 -4.50 33.23 -18.40
CA ALA A 278 -4.58 34.16 -17.28
C ALA A 278 -3.80 33.61 -16.06
N GLY A 279 -3.24 34.50 -15.23
CA GLY A 279 -2.28 34.17 -14.15
C GLY A 279 -2.73 33.18 -13.08
N ASP A 280 -2.00 33.10 -11.97
CA ASP A 280 -2.09 32.04 -10.95
C ASP A 280 -3.51 31.71 -10.45
N VAL A 281 -3.70 30.45 -10.05
CA VAL A 281 -4.96 29.95 -9.47
C VAL A 281 -4.75 29.02 -8.29
N SER A 282 -5.66 29.09 -7.34
CA SER A 282 -5.65 28.28 -6.13
C SER A 282 -7.00 27.63 -5.85
N PRO A 283 -7.41 26.57 -6.60
CA PRO A 283 -8.63 25.84 -6.30
C PRO A 283 -8.49 25.05 -4.99
N ASN A 284 -9.62 24.75 -4.35
CA ASN A 284 -9.65 23.86 -3.18
C ASN A 284 -9.32 22.44 -3.60
N SER A 285 -9.92 21.96 -4.70
CA SER A 285 -9.64 20.63 -5.25
C SER A 285 -9.89 20.57 -6.76
N VAL A 286 -9.30 19.56 -7.42
CA VAL A 286 -9.49 19.32 -8.85
C VAL A 286 -9.84 17.85 -9.06
N ARG A 287 -10.93 17.59 -9.80
CA ARG A 287 -11.34 16.25 -10.19
C ARG A 287 -11.45 16.15 -11.70
N TYR A 288 -10.79 15.16 -12.31
CA TYR A 288 -10.97 14.81 -13.70
C TYR A 288 -12.11 13.81 -13.80
N GLN A 289 -13.16 14.17 -14.54
CA GLN A 289 -14.36 13.36 -14.63
C GLN A 289 -14.11 12.06 -15.41
N ALA A 290 -14.77 10.98 -14.98
CA ALA A 290 -14.74 9.69 -15.66
C ALA A 290 -15.40 9.75 -17.05
N GLY A 291 -14.96 8.86 -17.95
CA GLY A 291 -15.56 8.67 -19.28
C GLY A 291 -15.32 9.84 -20.24
N GLN A 292 -14.33 10.68 -19.97
CA GLN A 292 -13.92 11.75 -20.87
C GLN A 292 -12.81 11.26 -21.81
N PRO A 293 -12.63 11.83 -23.01
CA PRO A 293 -11.49 11.51 -23.87
C PRO A 293 -10.16 11.90 -23.21
N ALA A 294 -9.04 11.55 -23.84
CA ALA A 294 -7.75 12.05 -23.41
C ALA A 294 -7.67 13.57 -23.62
N PHE A 295 -7.11 14.30 -22.66
CA PHE A 295 -6.93 15.75 -22.78
C PHE A 295 -5.80 16.27 -21.90
N THR A 296 -5.39 17.49 -22.25
CA THR A 296 -4.26 18.18 -21.62
C THR A 296 -4.70 19.52 -21.05
N ASN A 297 -4.32 19.78 -19.82
CA ASN A 297 -4.46 21.06 -19.14
C ASN A 297 -3.09 21.71 -19.04
N ASP A 298 -2.86 22.68 -19.92
CA ASP A 298 -1.63 23.46 -19.99
C ASP A 298 -1.77 24.70 -19.11
N PHE A 299 -0.81 24.91 -18.21
CA PHE A 299 -0.73 26.04 -17.30
C PHE A 299 0.19 27.16 -17.79
N ALA A 300 0.80 27.02 -18.97
CA ALA A 300 1.74 27.98 -19.54
C ALA A 300 2.86 28.35 -18.54
N ASP A 301 2.83 29.55 -17.97
CA ASP A 301 3.76 30.05 -16.95
C ASP A 301 3.08 30.25 -15.57
N ALA A 302 1.79 29.93 -15.45
CA ALA A 302 1.01 30.15 -14.24
C ALA A 302 1.30 29.14 -13.13
N VAL A 303 1.06 29.56 -11.89
CA VAL A 303 1.10 28.71 -10.71
C VAL A 303 -0.29 28.14 -10.40
N LEU A 304 -0.36 26.82 -10.23
CA LEU A 304 -1.49 26.08 -9.68
C LEU A 304 -1.18 25.67 -8.24
N THR A 305 -1.96 26.18 -7.28
CA THR A 305 -1.85 25.78 -5.86
C THR A 305 -3.12 25.05 -5.40
N ILE A 306 -3.05 23.76 -5.10
CA ILE A 306 -4.20 23.00 -4.60
C ILE A 306 -4.30 23.16 -3.08
N LYS A 307 -5.36 23.83 -2.57
CA LYS A 307 -5.39 24.25 -1.15
C LYS A 307 -5.70 23.14 -0.15
N SER A 308 -6.88 22.52 -0.23
CA SER A 308 -7.40 21.66 0.84
C SER A 308 -7.72 20.23 0.39
N GLY A 309 -7.90 20.06 -0.91
CA GLY A 309 -8.22 18.81 -1.57
C GLY A 309 -6.99 18.14 -2.16
N GLY A 310 -7.15 17.69 -3.39
CA GLY A 310 -6.09 17.06 -4.16
C GLY A 310 -6.43 17.03 -5.64
N LEU A 311 -5.76 16.14 -6.35
CA LEU A 311 -6.03 15.79 -7.74
C LEU A 311 -6.72 14.41 -7.76
N ALA A 312 -8.00 14.37 -8.08
CA ALA A 312 -8.76 13.12 -8.23
C ALA A 312 -8.99 12.82 -9.72
N VAL A 313 -8.17 11.96 -10.29
CA VAL A 313 -8.19 11.58 -11.71
C VAL A 313 -8.99 10.30 -11.90
N ASN A 314 -10.32 10.44 -11.96
CA ASN A 314 -11.23 9.32 -12.19
C ASN A 314 -11.41 8.99 -13.69
N ASN A 315 -10.64 9.63 -14.57
CA ASN A 315 -10.68 9.32 -15.99
C ASN A 315 -9.69 8.18 -16.30
N THR A 316 -10.14 7.19 -17.07
CA THR A 316 -9.28 6.08 -17.52
C THR A 316 -8.48 6.44 -18.77
N ALA A 317 -8.99 7.37 -19.59
CA ALA A 317 -8.21 7.93 -20.69
C ALA A 317 -7.09 8.84 -20.15
N PRO A 318 -5.92 8.89 -20.82
CA PRO A 318 -4.80 9.70 -20.36
C PRO A 318 -5.16 11.16 -20.13
N CYS A 319 -4.85 11.67 -18.95
CA CYS A 319 -4.96 13.08 -18.61
C CYS A 319 -3.57 13.67 -18.37
N LYS A 320 -3.39 14.95 -18.69
CA LYS A 320 -2.12 15.63 -18.47
C LYS A 320 -2.32 17.00 -17.84
N LEU A 321 -1.43 17.34 -16.91
CA LEU A 321 -1.20 18.67 -16.38
C LEU A 321 0.20 19.10 -16.84
N GLU A 322 0.29 20.12 -17.68
CA GLU A 322 1.56 20.51 -18.31
C GLU A 322 1.91 21.98 -18.11
N ASN A 323 3.22 22.25 -18.14
CA ASN A 323 3.82 23.58 -17.97
C ASN A 323 3.41 24.28 -16.67
N GLY A 324 3.92 25.48 -16.43
CA GLY A 324 3.70 26.20 -15.18
C GLY A 324 4.27 25.50 -13.95
N VAL A 325 3.75 25.87 -12.78
CA VAL A 325 4.21 25.38 -11.48
C VAL A 325 3.05 24.79 -10.69
N LEU A 326 3.26 23.62 -10.07
CA LEU A 326 2.33 22.97 -9.15
C LEU A 326 2.85 23.07 -7.71
N ARG A 327 2.00 23.55 -6.81
CA ARG A 327 2.24 23.61 -5.35
C ARG A 327 1.09 22.98 -4.57
N SER A 328 1.37 22.51 -3.36
CA SER A 328 0.35 22.20 -2.37
C SER A 328 0.13 23.41 -1.46
N GLY A 329 -1.13 23.79 -1.28
CA GLY A 329 -1.56 24.76 -0.27
C GLY A 329 -2.05 24.12 1.02
N PHE A 330 -1.90 22.79 1.16
CA PHE A 330 -2.30 22.06 2.35
C PHE A 330 -1.33 22.36 3.50
N GLU A 331 -1.82 22.47 4.73
CA GLU A 331 -1.02 22.92 5.89
C GLU A 331 0.21 22.03 6.14
N THR A 332 0.06 20.72 5.94
CA THR A 332 1.16 19.74 6.07
C THR A 332 2.01 19.62 4.80
N GLY A 333 1.71 20.38 3.74
CA GLY A 333 2.40 20.31 2.46
C GLY A 333 1.99 19.15 1.55
N GLU A 334 1.10 18.26 2.01
CA GLU A 334 0.68 17.08 1.24
C GLU A 334 -0.14 17.46 0.00
N LEU A 335 0.20 16.91 -1.17
CA LEU A 335 -0.69 16.83 -2.32
C LEU A 335 -1.16 15.40 -2.52
N PHE A 336 -2.47 15.20 -2.33
CA PHE A 336 -3.11 13.93 -2.61
C PHE A 336 -3.40 13.78 -4.11
N VAL A 337 -2.87 12.74 -4.72
CA VAL A 337 -3.10 12.38 -6.12
C VAL A 337 -3.69 10.98 -6.19
N PHE A 338 -4.97 10.93 -6.54
CA PHE A 338 -5.67 9.69 -6.87
C PHE A 338 -5.76 9.58 -8.38
N THR A 339 -5.36 8.46 -8.95
CA THR A 339 -5.57 8.23 -10.38
C THR A 339 -5.99 6.79 -10.64
N ALA A 340 -7.07 6.65 -11.40
CA ALA A 340 -7.57 5.36 -11.90
C ALA A 340 -6.97 4.99 -13.26
N GLY A 341 -6.48 5.99 -14.01
CA GLY A 341 -5.88 5.84 -15.33
C GLY A 341 -4.42 6.31 -15.36
N LEU A 342 -3.94 6.66 -16.54
CA LEU A 342 -2.66 7.35 -16.72
C LEU A 342 -2.84 8.85 -16.48
N PHE A 343 -2.10 9.41 -15.54
CA PHE A 343 -2.01 10.84 -15.30
C PHE A 343 -0.57 11.30 -15.38
N GLU A 344 -0.28 12.29 -16.23
CA GLU A 344 1.05 12.88 -16.35
C GLU A 344 1.05 14.31 -15.81
N ILE A 345 2.05 14.63 -14.99
CA ILE A 345 2.36 15.99 -14.54
C ILE A 345 3.73 16.36 -15.10
N SER A 346 3.73 17.27 -16.08
CA SER A 346 4.95 17.81 -16.67
C SER A 346 5.25 19.25 -16.23
N SER A 347 4.40 19.82 -15.35
CA SER A 347 4.67 21.07 -14.65
C SER A 347 5.86 20.95 -13.71
N LYS A 348 6.54 22.06 -13.42
CA LYS A 348 7.46 22.11 -12.30
C LYS A 348 6.69 21.86 -11.01
N ILE A 349 7.23 21.05 -10.11
CA ILE A 349 6.68 20.83 -8.76
C ILE A 349 7.67 21.38 -7.75
N GLU A 350 7.23 22.24 -6.85
CA GLU A 350 8.09 22.86 -5.84
C GLU A 350 7.35 23.07 -4.53
N ASP A 351 8.14 23.34 -3.48
CA ASP A 351 7.63 23.70 -2.16
C ASP A 351 6.79 24.99 -2.19
N ASN A 352 5.89 25.13 -1.24
CA ASN A 352 5.03 26.31 -1.14
C ASN A 352 5.59 27.28 -0.08
N GLY A 353 6.66 27.99 -0.45
CA GLY A 353 7.45 28.77 0.51
C GLY A 353 8.28 27.82 1.37
N ASP A 354 8.19 27.97 2.69
CA ASP A 354 8.94 27.13 3.65
C ASP A 354 8.27 25.78 3.94
N THR A 355 7.05 25.54 3.43
CA THR A 355 6.33 24.27 3.62
C THR A 355 6.75 23.26 2.53
N PRO A 356 7.42 22.15 2.90
CA PRO A 356 7.83 21.12 1.94
C PRO A 356 6.62 20.51 1.25
N PHE A 357 6.69 20.31 -0.07
CA PHE A 357 5.67 19.58 -0.80
C PHE A 357 5.87 18.07 -0.59
N THR A 358 4.84 17.40 -0.07
CA THR A 358 4.81 15.95 0.14
C THR A 358 3.87 15.32 -0.87
N LEU A 359 4.34 14.36 -1.66
CA LEU A 359 3.50 13.66 -2.63
C LEU A 359 2.80 12.47 -1.98
N VAL A 360 1.47 12.40 -2.09
CA VAL A 360 0.71 11.23 -1.67
C VAL A 360 -0.03 10.62 -2.86
N LYS A 361 0.42 9.46 -3.33
CA LYS A 361 -0.15 8.75 -4.48
C LYS A 361 -0.98 7.55 -4.04
N ALA A 362 -2.24 7.51 -4.44
CA ALA A 362 -3.18 6.42 -4.18
C ALA A 362 -3.95 5.99 -5.45
N GLN A 363 -4.79 4.96 -5.34
CA GLN A 363 -5.45 4.25 -6.45
C GLN A 363 -4.48 3.52 -7.40
N SER A 364 -5.02 2.57 -8.17
CA SER A 364 -4.26 1.61 -8.96
C SER A 364 -3.63 2.16 -10.25
N GLY A 365 -4.00 3.37 -10.66
CA GLY A 365 -3.49 3.98 -11.89
C GLY A 365 -2.02 4.41 -11.80
N THR A 366 -1.54 4.89 -12.94
CA THR A 366 -0.14 5.33 -13.12
C THR A 366 -0.08 6.85 -13.04
N LEU A 367 0.76 7.37 -12.14
CA LEU A 367 1.19 8.76 -12.11
C LEU A 367 2.58 8.87 -12.74
N VAL A 368 2.73 9.73 -13.73
CA VAL A 368 4.02 10.05 -14.35
C VAL A 368 4.39 11.48 -13.98
N LEU A 369 5.57 11.66 -13.42
CA LEU A 369 6.17 12.96 -13.17
C LEU A 369 7.30 13.18 -14.18
N SER A 370 7.11 14.16 -15.06
CA SER A 370 8.01 14.46 -16.19
C SER A 370 8.52 15.89 -16.22
N GLY A 371 8.03 16.74 -15.32
CA GLY A 371 8.54 18.10 -15.11
C GLY A 371 9.73 18.15 -14.15
N GLU A 372 10.25 19.35 -13.92
CA GLU A 372 11.26 19.61 -12.89
C GLU A 372 10.67 19.35 -11.49
N LEU A 373 11.35 18.53 -10.68
CA LEU A 373 10.94 18.19 -9.32
C LEU A 373 11.89 18.88 -8.34
N ALA A 374 11.45 19.99 -7.78
CA ALA A 374 12.23 20.86 -6.89
C ALA A 374 11.63 20.94 -5.47
N PHE A 375 10.83 19.93 -5.09
CA PHE A 375 10.28 19.83 -3.74
C PHE A 375 11.20 19.05 -2.80
N THR A 376 11.05 19.28 -1.50
CA THR A 376 11.89 18.68 -0.45
C THR A 376 11.15 17.74 0.50
N GLY A 377 9.82 17.62 0.38
CA GLY A 377 9.02 16.73 1.22
C GLY A 377 8.98 15.28 0.73
N ASP A 378 8.40 14.41 1.55
CA ASP A 378 8.39 12.95 1.30
C ASP A 378 7.46 12.48 0.18
N ILE A 379 7.63 11.21 -0.22
CA ILE A 379 6.75 10.52 -1.15
C ILE A 379 6.08 9.34 -0.45
N TYR A 380 4.75 9.36 -0.38
CA TYR A 380 3.92 8.24 0.06
C TYR A 380 3.29 7.58 -1.16
N LEU A 381 3.81 6.41 -1.52
CA LEU A 381 3.28 5.58 -2.58
C LEU A 381 2.37 4.51 -1.97
N ASN A 382 1.09 4.86 -1.84
CA ASN A 382 0.08 4.01 -1.23
C ASN A 382 -0.61 3.07 -2.24
N GLY A 383 -0.62 3.44 -3.53
CA GLY A 383 -1.34 2.68 -4.55
C GLY A 383 -0.81 2.86 -5.96
N GLY A 384 -0.91 1.79 -6.77
CA GLY A 384 -0.60 1.82 -8.19
C GLY A 384 0.87 2.08 -8.52
N LYS A 385 1.11 2.78 -9.63
CA LYS A 385 2.45 3.04 -10.16
C LYS A 385 2.82 4.52 -10.13
N LEU A 386 4.01 4.84 -9.64
CA LEU A 386 4.64 6.15 -9.78
C LEU A 386 5.84 6.02 -10.72
N VAL A 387 5.88 6.83 -11.77
CA VAL A 387 6.99 6.91 -12.71
C VAL A 387 7.66 8.27 -12.58
N LEU A 388 8.95 8.26 -12.28
CA LEU A 388 9.80 9.44 -12.29
C LEU A 388 10.61 9.44 -13.60
N THR A 389 10.54 10.54 -14.34
CA THR A 389 11.15 10.66 -15.67
C THR A 389 11.92 11.97 -15.79
N GLY A 390 13.03 11.98 -16.54
CA GLY A 390 13.81 13.18 -16.85
C GLY A 390 15.23 13.18 -16.26
N ASP A 391 16.10 14.01 -16.85
CA ASP A 391 17.56 13.99 -16.61
C ASP A 391 18.03 14.70 -15.31
N GLY A 392 17.12 15.19 -14.45
CA GLY A 392 17.44 16.10 -13.34
C GLY A 392 16.76 15.85 -11.98
N ALA A 393 16.14 14.69 -11.76
CA ALA A 393 15.44 14.40 -10.50
C ALA A 393 16.42 14.06 -9.36
N GLU A 394 17.19 15.01 -8.83
CA GLU A 394 17.73 14.85 -7.47
C GLU A 394 16.63 15.12 -6.46
N ILE A 395 15.74 14.14 -6.28
CA ILE A 395 14.73 14.18 -5.22
C ILE A 395 15.43 13.73 -3.93
N GLU A 396 15.55 14.63 -2.96
CA GLU A 396 16.03 14.35 -1.59
C GLU A 396 14.84 14.13 -0.66
N SER A 397 14.19 12.96 -0.76
CA SER A 397 12.98 12.65 0.00
C SER A 397 13.01 11.24 0.58
N GLU A 398 12.32 11.02 1.70
CA GLU A 398 11.96 9.67 2.12
C GLU A 398 10.86 9.12 1.19
N ILE A 399 10.93 7.82 0.91
CA ILE A 399 9.91 7.13 0.13
C ILE A 399 9.27 6.05 0.99
N HIS A 400 8.01 6.27 1.34
CA HIS A 400 7.16 5.31 2.02
C HIS A 400 6.36 4.54 0.98
N GLN A 401 6.82 3.33 0.68
CA GLN A 401 6.20 2.50 -0.34
C GLN A 401 5.38 1.38 0.29
N SER A 402 4.07 1.39 0.03
CA SER A 402 3.16 0.31 0.40
C SER A 402 3.37 -0.93 -0.48
N GLY A 403 2.94 -2.08 0.00
CA GLY A 403 2.94 -3.34 -0.74
C GLY A 403 2.35 -3.26 -2.13
N GLY A 404 2.84 -4.06 -3.08
CA GLY A 404 2.24 -4.20 -4.41
C GLY A 404 2.17 -2.95 -5.29
N THR A 405 2.59 -1.79 -4.79
CA THR A 405 2.81 -0.59 -5.59
C THR A 405 4.09 -0.71 -6.42
N THR A 406 4.25 0.14 -7.42
CA THR A 406 5.47 0.18 -8.24
C THR A 406 6.05 1.59 -8.30
N LEU A 407 7.29 1.75 -7.86
CA LEU A 407 8.11 2.92 -8.17
C LEU A 407 8.95 2.61 -9.40
N ALA A 408 8.88 3.45 -10.42
CA ALA A 408 9.66 3.29 -11.65
C ALA A 408 10.51 4.54 -11.90
N LEU A 409 11.80 4.34 -12.15
CA LEU A 409 12.70 5.38 -12.67
C LEU A 409 12.89 5.13 -14.17
N SER A 410 12.80 6.16 -15.00
CA SER A 410 13.02 5.99 -16.45
C SER A 410 13.66 7.22 -17.09
N ASN A 411 14.18 7.06 -18.30
CA ASN A 411 14.77 8.14 -19.10
C ASN A 411 15.78 8.99 -18.32
N GLY A 412 16.81 8.35 -17.75
CA GLY A 412 17.86 9.09 -17.05
C GLY A 412 17.54 9.55 -15.63
N ALA A 413 16.33 9.26 -15.12
CA ALA A 413 15.91 9.66 -13.78
C ALA A 413 16.93 9.27 -12.72
N ASN A 414 17.40 10.26 -11.98
CA ASN A 414 18.15 10.07 -10.75
C ASN A 414 17.15 9.99 -9.59
N LEU A 415 17.50 9.34 -8.49
CA LEU A 415 16.74 9.41 -7.24
C LEU A 415 17.75 9.29 -6.11
N LYS A 416 17.79 10.29 -5.21
CA LYS A 416 18.71 10.36 -4.09
C LYS A 416 17.95 10.30 -2.76
N CYS A 417 17.77 9.11 -2.21
CA CYS A 417 17.09 8.99 -0.92
C CYS A 417 18.08 9.35 0.21
N ASN A 418 17.86 10.48 0.89
CA ASN A 418 18.55 10.86 2.13
C ASN A 418 17.61 10.55 3.32
N GLY A 419 17.97 9.63 4.21
CA GLY A 419 17.19 9.36 5.44
C GLY A 419 17.49 8.03 6.13
N ASP A 420 17.27 7.98 7.45
CA ASP A 420 17.45 6.81 8.34
C ASP A 420 16.33 5.75 8.18
N GLY A 421 15.31 6.01 7.36
CA GLY A 421 14.11 5.16 7.26
C GLY A 421 13.77 4.78 5.82
N ARG A 422 14.09 3.55 5.40
CA ARG A 422 13.54 3.02 4.15
C ARG A 422 12.85 1.67 4.37
N VAL A 423 11.55 1.64 4.08
CA VAL A 423 10.79 0.40 3.89
C VAL A 423 10.21 0.44 2.48
N LEU A 424 10.83 -0.29 1.56
CA LEU A 424 10.19 -0.59 0.27
C LEU A 424 9.33 -1.83 0.48
N GLY A 425 8.03 -1.65 0.71
CA GLY A 425 7.08 -2.77 0.70
C GLY A 425 6.70 -3.23 -0.71
N GLY A 426 6.95 -2.39 -1.73
CA GLY A 426 6.51 -2.60 -3.11
C GLY A 426 7.61 -2.97 -4.11
N ASN A 427 7.28 -2.83 -5.39
CA ASN A 427 8.17 -3.11 -6.52
C ASN A 427 8.98 -1.87 -6.91
N LEU A 428 10.20 -2.10 -7.38
CA LEU A 428 11.05 -1.08 -7.97
C LEU A 428 11.44 -1.48 -9.40
N GLU A 429 11.22 -0.57 -10.36
CA GLU A 429 11.62 -0.71 -11.76
C GLU A 429 12.66 0.35 -12.13
N LEU A 430 13.76 -0.08 -12.74
CA LEU A 430 14.80 0.84 -13.25
C LEU A 430 14.89 0.76 -14.78
N GLY A 431 14.52 1.84 -15.45
CA GLY A 431 14.65 2.02 -16.89
C GLY A 431 16.05 2.46 -17.30
N SER A 432 16.36 2.36 -18.60
CA SER A 432 17.67 2.70 -19.16
C SER A 432 18.14 4.11 -18.76
N GLY A 433 19.39 4.22 -18.33
CA GLY A 433 20.04 5.47 -17.92
C GLY A 433 19.68 5.95 -16.51
N SER A 434 18.72 5.31 -15.84
CA SER A 434 18.30 5.72 -14.50
C SER A 434 19.36 5.41 -13.45
N LYS A 435 19.42 6.26 -12.44
CA LYS A 435 20.32 6.15 -11.29
C LYS A 435 19.50 6.12 -10.02
N LEU A 436 19.76 5.13 -9.18
CA LEU A 436 19.26 5.11 -7.82
C LEU A 436 20.46 5.24 -6.87
N ASN A 437 20.51 6.35 -6.15
CA ASN A 437 21.48 6.62 -5.10
C ASN A 437 20.75 6.45 -3.76
N MET A 438 21.09 5.39 -3.04
CA MET A 438 20.57 5.14 -1.71
C MET A 438 21.67 5.37 -0.68
N GLU A 439 21.46 6.32 0.23
CA GLU A 439 22.21 6.34 1.48
C GLU A 439 21.47 5.42 2.47
N ILE A 440 22.07 4.29 2.83
CA ILE A 440 21.51 3.41 3.87
C ILE A 440 22.13 3.85 5.19
N CYS A 441 21.48 4.77 5.90
CA CYS A 441 21.88 5.09 7.27
C CYS A 441 21.26 4.08 8.25
N GLY A 442 22.11 3.45 9.05
CA GLY A 442 21.78 2.28 9.84
C GLY A 442 20.89 2.56 11.05
N LYS A 443 19.74 1.89 11.10
CA LYS A 443 19.18 1.21 12.29
C LYS A 443 17.91 0.45 11.90
N THR A 444 18.04 -0.76 11.36
CA THR A 444 16.95 -1.73 11.52
C THR A 444 17.10 -2.33 12.92
N SER A 445 16.19 -1.97 13.83
CA SER A 445 15.95 -2.80 15.00
C SER A 445 15.36 -4.13 14.54
N GLY A 446 16.23 -5.06 14.13
CA GLY A 446 15.94 -6.49 14.01
C GLY A 446 15.08 -6.97 12.84
N GLY A 447 15.14 -6.34 11.65
CA GLY A 447 14.46 -6.85 10.46
C GLY A 447 15.35 -6.78 9.22
N ASP A 448 15.44 -7.89 8.47
CA ASP A 448 16.12 -7.97 7.18
C ASP A 448 15.48 -7.01 6.16
N LEU A 449 16.28 -6.26 5.41
CA LEU A 449 15.81 -5.43 4.30
C LEU A 449 15.63 -6.32 3.06
N ILE A 450 14.40 -6.79 2.81
CA ILE A 450 14.06 -7.55 1.59
C ILE A 450 13.48 -6.57 0.55
N VAL A 451 14.27 -6.17 -0.44
CA VAL A 451 13.80 -5.38 -1.60
C VAL A 451 13.76 -6.27 -2.85
N PRO A 452 12.59 -6.63 -3.38
CA PRO A 452 12.51 -7.23 -4.72
C PRO A 452 12.79 -6.15 -5.78
N LEU A 453 13.98 -6.19 -6.36
CA LEU A 453 14.38 -5.31 -7.46
C LEU A 453 14.12 -6.01 -8.80
N THR A 454 13.33 -5.39 -9.68
CA THR A 454 13.15 -5.87 -11.07
C THR A 454 13.94 -4.97 -12.01
N LEU A 455 14.90 -5.56 -12.75
CA LEU A 455 15.71 -4.86 -13.76
C LEU A 455 15.26 -5.27 -15.17
N PRO A 456 14.28 -4.58 -15.78
CA PRO A 456 13.64 -5.04 -17.01
C PRO A 456 14.51 -4.92 -18.27
N ASN A 457 15.58 -4.11 -18.30
CA ASN A 457 16.44 -3.90 -19.48
C ASN A 457 17.87 -3.44 -19.11
N ARG A 458 18.81 -3.47 -20.07
CA ARG A 458 20.21 -3.03 -19.89
C ARG A 458 20.31 -1.56 -19.45
N PHE A 459 21.17 -1.31 -18.47
CA PHE A 459 21.69 -0.01 -17.98
C PHE A 459 20.85 0.78 -16.94
N GLY A 460 20.37 0.13 -15.88
CA GLY A 460 20.11 0.81 -14.60
C GLY A 460 21.32 0.70 -13.68
N THR A 461 21.76 1.80 -13.04
CA THR A 461 22.85 1.77 -12.05
C THR A 461 22.23 1.73 -10.66
N PHE A 462 22.52 0.69 -9.88
CA PHE A 462 22.08 0.54 -8.48
C PHE A 462 23.28 0.73 -7.56
N ASN A 463 23.37 1.89 -6.89
CA ASN A 463 24.43 2.19 -5.94
C ASN A 463 23.87 2.08 -4.52
N VAL A 464 24.35 1.10 -3.77
CA VAL A 464 24.16 1.01 -2.30
C VAL A 464 25.35 1.69 -1.61
N THR A 465 25.30 2.09 -0.36
CA THR A 465 26.54 2.30 0.40
C THR A 465 26.30 1.60 1.72
N ALA A 466 27.11 0.59 2.03
CA ALA A 466 26.95 -0.21 3.23
C ALA A 466 28.08 0.13 4.22
N ASP A 467 27.71 0.32 5.49
CA ASP A 467 28.65 0.41 6.60
C ASP A 467 29.09 -1.02 7.02
N MET A 468 30.38 -1.20 7.29
CA MET A 468 31.00 -2.52 7.52
C MET A 468 30.55 -3.19 8.83
N GLU A 469 29.82 -2.50 9.69
CA GLU A 469 29.30 -3.05 10.95
C GLU A 469 27.94 -3.78 10.79
N ASN A 470 27.23 -3.62 9.66
CA ASN A 470 25.95 -4.30 9.40
C ASN A 470 25.81 -4.69 7.92
N PRO A 471 26.04 -5.97 7.54
CA PRO A 471 25.94 -6.37 6.13
C PRO A 471 24.48 -6.28 5.62
N VAL A 472 24.28 -5.60 4.50
CA VAL A 472 23.00 -5.54 3.77
C VAL A 472 22.95 -6.69 2.76
N GLU A 473 21.97 -7.58 2.87
CA GLU A 473 21.71 -8.60 1.84
C GLU A 473 20.87 -8.00 0.71
N LEU A 474 21.39 -8.03 -0.52
CA LEU A 474 20.69 -7.54 -1.72
C LEU A 474 20.34 -8.73 -2.61
N ILE A 475 19.04 -9.03 -2.73
CA ILE A 475 18.56 -10.06 -3.67
C ILE A 475 18.20 -9.38 -4.99
N LEU A 476 18.97 -9.67 -6.04
CA LEU A 476 18.76 -9.16 -7.40
C LEU A 476 18.02 -10.22 -8.23
N ASP A 477 16.76 -9.97 -8.62
CA ASP A 477 16.07 -10.75 -9.65
C ASP A 477 16.42 -10.18 -11.03
N VAL A 478 17.32 -10.86 -11.74
CA VAL A 478 17.89 -10.43 -13.01
C VAL A 478 17.16 -11.14 -14.16
N ALA A 479 16.52 -10.38 -15.05
CA ALA A 479 15.84 -10.96 -16.21
C ALA A 479 16.85 -11.60 -17.21
N PRO A 480 16.45 -12.64 -17.98
CA PRO A 480 17.32 -13.27 -18.98
C PRO A 480 17.87 -12.24 -19.99
N GLY A 481 19.20 -12.08 -20.05
CA GLY A 481 19.88 -11.21 -21.01
C GLY A 481 20.33 -9.83 -20.48
N ALA A 482 20.14 -9.54 -19.20
CA ALA A 482 20.67 -8.34 -18.54
C ALA A 482 22.17 -8.50 -18.19
N ASP A 483 22.94 -7.42 -18.36
CA ASP A 483 24.40 -7.36 -18.17
C ASP A 483 24.70 -6.47 -16.94
N ILE A 484 25.49 -6.94 -15.97
CA ILE A 484 25.78 -6.24 -14.70
C ILE A 484 27.25 -5.79 -14.70
N LYS A 485 27.50 -4.49 -14.53
CA LYS A 485 28.86 -3.93 -14.36
C LYS A 485 29.03 -3.26 -13.00
N ARG A 486 30.22 -3.43 -12.41
CA ARG A 486 30.61 -3.27 -10.99
C ARG A 486 30.23 -1.95 -10.27
N GLY A 487 29.81 -2.11 -9.01
CA GLY A 487 30.02 -1.26 -7.84
C GLY A 487 30.17 -2.17 -6.59
N ASN A 488 30.90 -1.76 -5.55
CA ASN A 488 31.31 -2.62 -4.42
C ASN A 488 30.11 -3.07 -3.53
N TYR A 489 29.50 -4.24 -3.77
CA TYR A 489 28.37 -4.77 -2.95
C TYR A 489 28.41 -6.30 -2.72
N PRO A 490 27.73 -6.80 -1.65
CA PRO A 490 27.77 -8.20 -1.22
C PRO A 490 26.86 -9.14 -2.05
N LEU A 491 27.06 -10.44 -1.83
CA LEU A 491 26.43 -11.65 -2.40
C LEU A 491 25.30 -11.47 -3.44
N ILE A 492 25.51 -11.99 -4.66
CA ILE A 492 24.48 -12.12 -5.71
C ILE A 492 24.01 -13.58 -5.78
N ARG A 493 22.70 -13.83 -5.63
CA ARG A 493 22.09 -15.15 -5.89
C ARG A 493 21.51 -15.16 -7.30
N TRP A 494 21.87 -16.18 -8.09
CA TRP A 494 21.41 -16.34 -9.47
C TRP A 494 20.35 -17.44 -9.54
N THR A 495 19.27 -17.23 -10.27
CA THR A 495 18.30 -18.29 -10.63
C THR A 495 18.55 -18.77 -12.06
N ASP A 496 18.15 -20.02 -12.34
CA ASP A 496 18.60 -20.86 -13.45
C ASP A 496 18.63 -20.19 -14.86
N ALA A 497 19.63 -20.63 -15.65
CA ALA A 497 19.88 -20.28 -17.06
C ALA A 497 20.47 -18.88 -17.36
N THR A 498 21.39 -18.39 -16.53
CA THR A 498 22.16 -17.16 -16.82
C THR A 498 23.56 -17.49 -17.36
N THR A 499 23.91 -16.96 -18.54
CA THR A 499 25.26 -17.09 -19.11
C THR A 499 26.13 -15.93 -18.64
N VAL A 500 27.13 -16.17 -17.81
CA VAL A 500 28.09 -15.14 -17.33
C VAL A 500 29.31 -15.14 -18.24
N SER A 501 29.45 -14.12 -19.09
CA SER A 501 30.65 -13.92 -19.92
C SER A 501 31.59 -12.93 -19.26
N GLY A 502 32.57 -13.45 -18.51
CA GLY A 502 33.64 -12.65 -17.88
C GLY A 502 33.43 -12.45 -16.39
N LEU A 503 33.91 -13.41 -15.60
CA LEU A 503 33.99 -13.30 -14.14
C LEU A 503 35.47 -13.24 -13.75
N ASP A 504 35.87 -12.18 -13.04
CA ASP A 504 37.20 -12.05 -12.45
C ASP A 504 37.07 -12.45 -10.97
N VAL A 505 37.61 -13.61 -10.61
CA VAL A 505 37.26 -14.40 -9.40
C VAL A 505 38.12 -14.11 -8.17
N ASP A 506 39.13 -13.25 -8.27
CA ASP A 506 40.11 -13.02 -7.19
C ASP A 506 39.56 -12.30 -5.94
N LEU A 507 38.25 -12.05 -5.86
CA LEU A 507 37.62 -11.22 -4.82
C LEU A 507 36.29 -11.75 -4.25
N PHE A 508 35.98 -13.03 -4.45
CA PHE A 508 34.78 -13.65 -3.88
C PHE A 508 35.11 -14.66 -2.76
N ALA A 509 34.37 -14.60 -1.66
CA ALA A 509 34.24 -15.71 -0.72
C ALA A 509 32.93 -16.45 -1.02
N PHE A 510 33.02 -17.73 -1.38
CA PHE A 510 31.87 -18.60 -1.60
C PHE A 510 31.74 -19.57 -0.42
N ASP A 511 30.57 -19.65 0.19
CA ASP A 511 30.25 -20.69 1.18
C ASP A 511 29.54 -21.86 0.49
N VAL A 512 30.21 -23.01 0.40
CA VAL A 512 29.68 -24.23 -0.22
C VAL A 512 29.26 -25.18 0.90
N HIS A 513 27.95 -25.29 1.15
CA HIS A 513 27.45 -26.19 2.16
C HIS A 513 27.16 -27.62 1.63
N ASN A 514 27.66 -28.59 2.40
CA ASN A 514 27.46 -30.06 2.39
C ASN A 514 28.43 -30.95 1.56
N THR A 515 29.30 -31.63 2.31
CA THR A 515 30.08 -32.87 2.02
C THR A 515 31.19 -32.87 0.96
N ILE A 516 31.40 -31.78 0.22
CA ILE A 516 32.54 -31.64 -0.70
C ILE A 516 33.25 -30.31 -0.40
N GLN A 517 34.54 -30.36 -0.07
CA GLN A 517 35.38 -29.17 -0.04
C GLN A 517 36.09 -29.05 -1.38
N GLY A 518 35.97 -27.89 -2.02
CA GLY A 518 36.62 -27.58 -3.28
C GLY A 518 36.91 -26.09 -3.41
N GLU A 519 37.87 -25.77 -4.26
CA GLU A 519 38.26 -24.41 -4.63
C GLU A 519 37.94 -24.22 -6.11
N ILE A 520 37.34 -23.07 -6.44
CA ILE A 520 37.08 -22.69 -7.83
C ILE A 520 38.30 -21.90 -8.31
N VAL A 521 38.96 -22.39 -9.34
CA VAL A 521 40.17 -21.75 -9.86
C VAL A 521 39.88 -21.21 -11.25
N ALA A 522 40.18 -19.93 -11.48
CA ALA A 522 40.21 -19.39 -12.84
C ALA A 522 41.39 -19.98 -13.60
N VAL A 523 41.11 -20.52 -14.77
CA VAL A 523 42.12 -20.92 -15.76
C VAL A 523 42.01 -20.03 -16.98
N GLU A 524 43.07 -19.98 -17.77
CA GLU A 524 43.29 -18.99 -18.85
C GLU A 524 42.15 -18.92 -19.88
N ASN A 525 41.23 -19.89 -19.92
CA ASN A 525 40.02 -19.88 -20.76
C ASN A 525 38.77 -20.52 -20.11
N GLY A 526 38.62 -20.49 -18.79
CA GLY A 526 37.45 -21.08 -18.13
C GLY A 526 37.49 -21.06 -16.61
N ILE A 527 36.46 -21.66 -16.01
CA ILE A 527 36.35 -21.89 -14.57
C ILE A 527 36.50 -23.40 -14.34
N ASP A 528 37.43 -23.80 -13.47
CA ASP A 528 37.63 -25.21 -13.10
C ASP A 528 37.24 -25.43 -11.62
N PHE A 529 36.66 -26.59 -11.30
CA PHE A 529 36.26 -26.94 -9.93
C PHE A 529 37.23 -27.97 -9.36
N VAL A 530 38.15 -27.53 -8.51
CA VAL A 530 39.17 -28.40 -7.90
C VAL A 530 38.65 -28.92 -6.56
N VAL A 531 38.35 -30.22 -6.49
CA VAL A 531 37.93 -30.85 -5.24
C VAL A 531 39.14 -31.12 -4.35
N THR A 532 39.20 -30.49 -3.18
CA THR A 532 40.33 -30.59 -2.25
C THR A 532 40.13 -31.66 -1.18
N SER A 533 38.88 -32.04 -0.85
CA SER A 533 38.59 -33.28 -0.12
C SER A 533 37.19 -33.81 -0.36
N VAL A 534 37.05 -35.15 -0.30
CA VAL A 534 35.78 -35.88 -0.45
C VAL A 534 35.58 -36.79 0.76
N ALA A 535 34.44 -36.68 1.44
CA ALA A 535 34.09 -37.63 2.49
C ALA A 535 33.94 -39.05 1.91
N ARG A 536 34.43 -40.07 2.64
CA ARG A 536 34.46 -41.47 2.21
C ARG A 536 33.04 -41.94 1.84
N GLY A 537 32.78 -42.15 0.54
CA GLY A 537 31.48 -42.61 0.03
C GLY A 537 30.74 -41.63 -0.89
N ALA A 538 31.26 -40.44 -1.18
CA ALA A 538 30.64 -39.57 -2.18
C ALA A 538 30.87 -40.08 -3.61
N LEU A 539 29.81 -40.07 -4.43
CA LEU A 539 29.85 -40.44 -5.84
C LEU A 539 29.81 -39.14 -6.67
N ILE A 540 30.87 -38.83 -7.41
CA ILE A 540 30.90 -37.70 -8.32
C ILE A 540 30.53 -38.19 -9.72
N THR A 541 29.42 -37.69 -10.27
CA THR A 541 29.04 -37.94 -11.67
C THR A 541 29.17 -36.63 -12.44
N VAL A 542 30.10 -36.55 -13.37
CA VAL A 542 30.26 -35.42 -14.30
C VAL A 542 29.54 -35.77 -15.60
N ARG A 543 28.64 -34.91 -16.09
CA ARG A 543 28.06 -35.01 -17.43
C ARG A 543 28.50 -33.83 -18.27
#